data_AF-A0A2M7EVJ6-F1
#
_entry.id   AF-A0A2M7EVJ6-F1
#
_cell.length_a   1.000
_cell.length_b   1.000
_cell.length_c   1.000
_cell.angle_alpha   90.00
_cell.angle_beta   90.00
_cell.angle_gamma   90.00
#
_symmetry.space_group_name_H-M   'P 1'
#
loop_
_entity.id
_entity.type
_entity.pdbx_description
1 polymer ?
#
loop_
_entity_poly.entity_id
_entity_poly.type
_entity_poly.pdbx_seq_one_letter_code
_entity_poly.pdbx_strand_id
1 'polypeptide(L)' 'MKAIFDDRQWQHDPKHFMANGVIKPCPEQPERISRLMEGAKAADCSVVAPDDAGLGPIAALHSPEYVTFLRSIYSRWQ' A
#
# COMPACT_ATOMS: atom_id res chain seq x y z
N MET A 1 -7.51 16.71 12.98
CA MET A 1 -6.95 15.34 13.26
C MET A 1 -5.71 15.13 12.38
N LYS A 2 -4.83 14.16 12.65
CA LYS A 2 -3.71 13.83 11.75
C LYS A 2 -4.13 12.73 10.76
N ALA A 3 -3.79 12.91 9.48
CA ALA A 3 -3.84 11.87 8.46
C ALA A 3 -2.39 11.49 8.12
N ILE A 4 -2.03 10.21 8.21
CA ILE A 4 -0.67 9.75 7.95
C ILE A 4 -0.63 9.15 6.54
N PHE A 5 0.26 9.66 5.69
CA PHE A 5 0.36 9.23 4.29
C PHE A 5 1.81 9.31 3.78
N ASP A 6 2.25 8.31 3.04
CA ASP A 6 3.58 8.26 2.42
C ASP A 6 3.46 8.17 0.89
N ASP A 7 4.17 9.05 0.17
CA ASP A 7 4.10 9.12 -1.29
C ASP A 7 4.54 7.82 -2.00
N ARG A 8 5.32 6.95 -1.35
CA ARG A 8 5.69 5.64 -1.92
C ARG A 8 4.48 4.75 -2.15
N GLN A 9 3.38 4.97 -1.42
CA GLN A 9 2.14 4.20 -1.55
C GLN A 9 1.51 4.35 -2.94
N TRP A 10 1.78 5.43 -3.68
CA TRP A 10 1.30 5.63 -5.05
C TRP A 10 1.81 4.59 -6.05
N GLN A 11 2.95 3.95 -5.76
CA GLN A 11 3.64 3.08 -6.70
C GLN A 11 3.00 1.68 -6.84
N HIS A 12 2.14 1.30 -5.90
CA HIS A 12 1.43 0.02 -5.97
C HIS A 12 0.18 0.15 -6.86
N ASP A 13 0.33 -0.19 -8.13
CA ASP A 13 -0.73 -0.09 -9.14
C ASP A 13 -0.81 -1.35 -10.03
N PRO A 14 -1.11 -2.53 -9.44
CA PRO A 14 -1.23 -3.77 -10.21
C PRO A 14 -2.40 -3.69 -11.19
N LYS A 15 -2.17 -4.18 -12.42
CA LYS A 15 -3.17 -4.12 -13.51
C LYS A 15 -4.06 -5.35 -13.64
N HIS A 16 -3.68 -6.44 -13.00
CA HIS A 16 -4.33 -7.73 -13.15
C HIS A 16 -4.85 -8.24 -11.81
N PHE A 17 -6.14 -8.55 -11.75
CA PHE A 17 -6.80 -9.17 -10.60
C PHE A 17 -7.68 -10.32 -11.08
N MET A 18 -7.46 -11.53 -10.55
CA MET A 18 -8.27 -12.69 -10.92
C MET A 18 -9.45 -12.86 -9.96
N ALA A 19 -10.66 -12.86 -10.48
CA ALA A 19 -11.88 -13.10 -9.71
C ALA A 19 -12.80 -14.06 -10.47
N ASN A 20 -13.21 -15.15 -9.81
CA ASN A 20 -14.09 -16.16 -10.37
C ASN A 20 -13.61 -16.71 -11.72
N GLY A 21 -12.30 -16.96 -11.85
CA GLY A 21 -11.68 -17.48 -13.07
C GLY A 21 -11.49 -16.46 -14.20
N VAL A 22 -11.80 -15.18 -13.97
CA VAL A 22 -11.69 -14.12 -14.97
C VAL A 22 -10.69 -13.06 -14.52
N ILE A 23 -9.77 -12.67 -15.41
CA ILE A 23 -8.89 -11.53 -15.19
C ILE A 23 -9.68 -10.24 -15.36
N LYS A 24 -9.60 -9.37 -14.36
CA LYS A 24 -10.26 -8.07 -14.27
C LYS A 24 -9.23 -7.01 -13.91
N PRO A 25 -9.54 -5.72 -14.11
CA PRO A 25 -8.78 -4.63 -13.51
C PRO A 25 -8.74 -4.78 -11.98
N CYS A 26 -7.63 -4.39 -11.36
CA CYS A 26 -7.55 -4.38 -9.90
C CYS A 26 -8.54 -3.35 -9.33
N PRO A 27 -9.39 -3.71 -8.36
CA PRO A 27 -10.30 -2.76 -7.72
C PRO A 27 -9.56 -1.82 -6.73
N GLU A 28 -8.40 -2.25 -6.23
CA GLU A 28 -7.52 -1.44 -5.40
C GLU A 28 -6.63 -0.61 -6.34
N GLN A 29 -6.94 0.68 -6.48
CA GLN A 29 -6.31 1.59 -7.42
C GLN A 29 -5.79 2.83 -6.70
N PRO A 30 -4.70 3.45 -7.20
CA PRO A 30 -4.15 4.66 -6.60
C PRO A 30 -5.16 5.81 -6.49
N GLU A 31 -6.17 5.89 -7.38
CA GLU A 31 -7.26 6.89 -7.28
C GLU A 31 -7.94 6.90 -5.89
N ARG A 32 -8.02 5.74 -5.21
CA ARG A 32 -8.57 5.65 -3.86
C ARG A 32 -7.82 6.54 -2.88
N ILE A 33 -6.51 6.69 -3.02
CA ILE A 33 -5.69 7.61 -2.23
C ILE A 33 -6.16 9.05 -2.50
N SER A 34 -6.30 9.47 -3.76
CA SER A 34 -6.79 10.82 -4.10
C SER A 34 -8.12 11.14 -3.41
N ARG A 35 -9.10 10.23 -3.50
CA ARG A 35 -10.43 10.41 -2.89
C ARG A 35 -10.37 10.51 -1.37
N LEU A 36 -9.57 9.67 -0.72
CA LEU A 36 -9.40 9.73 0.74
C LEU A 36 -8.67 11.00 1.18
N MET A 37 -7.71 11.46 0.40
CA MET A 37 -6.97 12.70 0.65
C MET A 37 -7.87 13.93 0.48
N GLU A 38 -8.75 13.94 -0.51
CA GLU A 38 -9.81 14.96 -0.65
C GLU A 38 -10.71 14.99 0.58
N GLY A 39 -11.19 13.83 1.03
CA GLY A 39 -12.02 13.71 2.24
C GLY A 39 -11.30 14.16 3.51
N ALA A 40 -10.02 13.78 3.67
CA ALA A 40 -9.21 14.20 4.81
C ALA A 40 -9.01 15.73 4.85
N LYS A 41 -8.75 16.35 3.70
CA LYS A 41 -8.66 17.81 3.58
C LYS A 41 -9.98 18.49 3.92
N ALA A 42 -11.09 17.98 3.41
CA ALA A 42 -12.43 18.52 3.70
C ALA A 42 -12.82 18.39 5.18
N ALA A 43 -12.21 17.46 5.91
CA ALA A 43 -12.39 17.26 7.34
C ALA A 43 -11.34 18.01 8.21
N ASP A 44 -10.59 18.95 7.63
CA ASP A 44 -9.53 19.72 8.30
C ASP A 44 -8.45 18.82 8.96
N CYS A 45 -8.15 17.67 8.34
CA CYS A 45 -7.03 16.83 8.76
C CYS A 45 -5.69 17.40 8.29
N SER A 46 -4.71 17.40 9.18
CA SER A 46 -3.30 17.66 8.84
C SER A 46 -2.67 16.40 8.28
N VAL A 47 -2.29 16.43 7.00
CA VAL A 47 -1.58 15.32 6.36
C VAL A 47 -0.10 15.41 6.71
N VAL A 48 0.46 14.32 7.23
CA VAL A 48 1.88 14.22 7.56
C VAL A 48 2.45 12.89 7.08
N ALA A 49 3.75 12.88 6.72
CA ALA A 49 4.47 11.65 6.42
C ALA A 49 4.76 10.86 7.71
N PRO A 50 4.77 9.52 7.66
CA PRO A 50 5.24 8.70 8.77
C PRO A 50 6.78 8.76 8.90
N ASP A 51 7.28 8.59 10.12
CA ASP A 51 8.68 8.26 10.36
C ASP A 51 8.95 6.77 10.01
N ASP A 52 10.19 6.45 9.66
CA ASP A 52 10.59 5.06 9.42
C ASP A 52 10.89 4.32 10.74
N ALA A 53 9.99 3.43 11.15
CA ALA A 53 10.16 2.58 12.32
C ALA A 53 10.98 1.29 12.05
N GLY A 54 11.46 1.11 10.82
CA GLY A 54 12.17 -0.09 10.38
C GLY A 54 11.28 -1.33 10.27
N LEU A 55 11.89 -2.48 10.00
CA LEU A 55 11.18 -3.75 9.82
C LEU A 55 10.78 -4.44 11.13
N GLY A 56 11.31 -3.99 12.27
CA GLY A 56 11.06 -4.61 13.58
C GLY A 56 9.57 -4.80 13.90
N PRO A 57 8.74 -3.74 13.81
CA PRO A 57 7.30 -3.85 14.06
C PRO A 57 6.56 -4.80 13.09
N ILE A 58 6.99 -4.88 11.83
CA ILE A 58 6.41 -5.80 10.84
C ILE A 58 6.79 -7.24 11.16
N ALA A 59 8.06 -7.49 11.49
CA ALA A 59 8.60 -8.81 11.83
C ALA A 59 8.09 -9.35 13.17
N ALA A 60 7.55 -8.49 14.04
CA ALA A 60 6.89 -8.92 15.28
C ALA A 60 5.57 -9.69 15.01
N LEU A 61 4.99 -9.53 13.82
CA LEU A 61 3.70 -10.13 13.43
C LEU A 61 3.85 -11.13 12.27
N HIS A 62 4.79 -10.88 11.36
CA HIS A 62 4.98 -11.68 10.15
C HIS A 62 6.26 -12.50 10.21
N SER A 63 6.21 -13.71 9.67
CA SER A 63 7.39 -14.59 9.63
C SER A 63 8.50 -14.00 8.75
N PRO A 64 9.78 -14.26 9.06
CA PRO A 64 10.91 -13.80 8.24
C PRO A 64 10.84 -14.27 6.78
N GLU A 65 10.34 -15.48 6.55
CA GLU A 65 10.21 -16.07 5.21
C GLU A 65 9.20 -15.29 4.37
N TYR A 66 8.06 -14.91 4.96
CA TYR A 66 7.03 -14.13 4.27
C TYR A 66 7.54 -12.74 3.89
N VAL A 67 8.20 -12.03 4.82
CA VAL A 67 8.77 -10.70 4.54
C VAL A 67 9.85 -10.79 3.46
N THR A 68 10.70 -11.81 3.50
CA THR A 68 11.74 -12.05 2.49
C THR A 68 11.13 -12.37 1.12
N PHE A 69 10.06 -13.17 1.10
CA PHE A 69 9.30 -13.47 -0.12
C PHE A 69 8.76 -12.19 -0.76
N LEU A 70 8.03 -11.36 -0.01
CA LEU A 70 7.45 -10.13 -0.54
C LEU A 70 8.49 -9.14 -1.08
N ARG A 71 9.66 -9.05 -0.43
CA ARG A 71 10.77 -8.18 -0.88
C ARG A 71 11.41 -8.62 -2.20
N SER A 72 11.30 -9.89 -2.57
CA SER A 72 12.07 -10.48 -3.67
C SER A 72 11.24 -11.06 -4.80
N ILE A 73 9.94 -11.30 -4.58
CA ILE A 73 9.13 -12.09 -5.50
C ILE A 73 9.01 -11.47 -6.89
N TYR A 74 8.88 -10.14 -7.00
CA TYR A 74 8.78 -9.49 -8.30
C TYR A 74 10.03 -9.74 -9.15
N SER A 75 11.23 -9.48 -8.61
CA SER A 75 12.50 -9.70 -9.31
C SER A 75 12.74 -11.18 -9.64
N ARG A 76 12.23 -12.10 -8.82
CA ARG A 76 12.33 -13.56 -9.08
C ARG A 76 11.34 -14.05 -10.14
N TRP A 77 10.26 -13.30 -10.37
CA TRP A 77 9.21 -13.65 -11.32
C TRP A 77 9.50 -13.15 -12.74
N GLN A 78 10.25 -12.05 -12.87
CA GLN A 78 10.72 -11.54 -14.17
C GLN A 78 11.50 -12.62 -14.94
#